data_AF-A0A962IFI3-F1
#
_entry.id   AF-A0A962IFI3-F1
#
_cell.length_a   1.000
_cell.length_b   1.000
_cell.length_c   1.000
_cell.angle_alpha   90.00
_cell.angle_beta   90.00
_cell.angle_gamma   90.00
#
_symmetry.space_group_name_H-M   'P 1'
#
loop_
_entity.id
_entity.type
_entity.pdbx_description
1 polymer ?
#
loop_
_entity_poly.entity_id
_entity_poly.type
_entity_poly.pdbx_seq_one_letter_code
_entity_poly.pdbx_strand_id
1 'polypeptide(L)'
;MLKTLAANEETPIVVSPMVKDIVSMHYRDQTPRFIFDDLAKTYGLIWYYDGETLYVYKEDEAQRGSISLEKMKPREFTTALERLGILDGQFHWEVSEIDNMIYFNGPERFVSAVLDMAKLMENQSPQRTQIYKWVDAKGRVNYSNEKPVQTLQAGTDITTQERFPGFDVVDVIKR
;
A
#
# COMPACT_ATOMS: atom_id res chain seq x y z
N MET A 1 29.42 -7.36 13.44
CA MET A 1 29.48 -5.94 13.03
C MET A 1 28.10 -5.35 12.76
N LEU A 2 27.33 -5.83 11.77
CA LEU A 2 25.97 -5.32 11.50
C LEU A 2 25.06 -5.29 12.75
N LYS A 3 25.08 -6.38 13.54
CA LYS A 3 24.37 -6.46 14.83
C LYS A 3 24.79 -5.39 15.84
N THR A 4 26.07 -5.05 15.86
CA THR A 4 26.63 -4.02 16.75
C THR A 4 26.23 -2.61 16.29
N LEU A 5 26.22 -2.35 14.98
CA LEU A 5 25.80 -1.06 14.42
C LEU A 5 24.32 -0.80 14.69
N ALA A 6 23.46 -1.78 14.47
CA ALA A 6 22.03 -1.64 14.75
C ALA A 6 21.75 -1.47 16.25
N ALA A 7 22.49 -2.18 17.12
CA ALA A 7 22.38 -2.01 18.57
C ALA A 7 22.77 -0.58 19.03
N ASN A 8 23.72 0.07 18.36
CA ASN A 8 24.08 1.47 18.66
C ASN A 8 22.97 2.46 18.29
N GLU A 9 22.11 2.10 17.34
CA GLU A 9 20.93 2.88 16.92
C GLU A 9 19.64 2.36 17.58
N GLU A 10 19.77 1.56 18.65
CA GLU A 10 18.66 0.94 19.40
C GLU A 10 17.65 0.16 18.53
N THR A 11 18.08 -0.31 17.36
CA THR A 11 17.22 -0.93 16.35
C THR A 11 17.47 -2.45 16.31
N PRO A 12 16.45 -3.29 16.54
CA PRO A 12 16.53 -4.72 16.30
C PRO A 12 16.95 -5.03 14.86
N ILE A 13 17.79 -6.04 14.66
CA ILE A 13 18.26 -6.44 13.33
C ILE A 13 18.18 -7.95 13.12
N VAL A 14 17.62 -8.32 11.97
CA VAL A 14 17.58 -9.69 11.45
C VAL A 14 18.44 -9.73 10.18
N VAL A 15 19.36 -10.68 10.12
CA VAL A 15 20.27 -10.85 8.98
C VAL A 15 19.99 -12.21 8.36
N SER A 16 19.79 -12.24 7.04
CA SER A 16 19.55 -13.47 6.30
C SER A 16 20.69 -14.48 6.53
N PRO A 17 20.40 -15.79 6.67
CA PRO A 17 21.42 -16.85 6.71
C PRO A 17 22.34 -16.90 5.48
N MET A 18 21.95 -16.29 4.36
CA MET A 18 22.76 -16.20 3.14
C MET A 18 23.88 -15.16 3.27
N VAL A 19 23.77 -14.20 4.19
CA VAL A 19 24.83 -13.24 4.52
C VAL A 19 25.87 -13.92 5.42
N LYS A 20 26.84 -14.61 4.80
CA LYS A 20 27.89 -15.36 5.51
C LYS A 20 29.22 -14.61 5.62
N ASP A 21 29.34 -13.44 4.98
CA ASP A 21 30.59 -12.71 4.92
C ASP A 21 31.03 -12.20 6.30
N ILE A 22 32.25 -12.57 6.68
CA ILE A 22 32.89 -12.06 7.89
C ILE A 22 33.70 -10.84 7.48
N VAL A 23 33.27 -9.67 7.97
CA VAL A 23 33.90 -8.38 7.66
C VAL A 23 34.72 -7.90 8.85
N SER A 24 35.99 -7.59 8.59
CA SER A 24 36.89 -6.92 9.54
C SER A 24 37.34 -5.60 8.94
N MET A 25 36.63 -4.52 9.25
CA MET A 25 36.98 -3.16 8.84
C MET A 25 37.20 -2.25 10.03
N HIS A 26 38.17 -1.36 9.91
CA HIS A 26 38.44 -0.32 10.90
C HIS A 26 37.93 1.02 10.35
N TYR A 27 36.87 1.54 10.97
CA TYR A 27 36.38 2.89 10.72
C TYR A 27 36.87 3.81 11.84
N ARG A 28 37.37 5.00 11.49
CA ARG A 28 37.64 6.09 12.45
C ARG A 28 36.69 7.25 12.16
N ASP A 29 36.12 7.81 13.22
CA ASP A 29 35.32 9.04 13.20
C ASP A 29 34.16 9.03 12.19
N GLN A 30 33.49 7.89 12.01
CA GLN A 30 32.29 7.75 11.16
C GLN A 30 31.04 7.43 11.99
N THR A 31 29.88 7.88 11.52
CA THR A 31 28.59 7.56 12.16
C THR A 31 28.21 6.09 11.89
N PRO A 32 27.49 5.42 12.82
CA PRO A 32 27.05 4.03 12.62
C PRO A 32 26.26 3.84 11.33
N ARG A 33 25.44 4.83 10.95
CA ARG A 33 24.69 4.86 9.70
C ARG A 33 25.58 4.88 8.46
N PHE A 34 26.60 5.74 8.43
CA PHE A 34 27.54 5.78 7.30
C PHE A 34 28.26 4.43 7.13
N ILE A 35 28.69 3.84 8.24
CA ILE A 35 29.36 2.52 8.24
C ILE A 35 28.41 1.45 7.69
N PHE A 36 27.14 1.46 8.10
CA PHE A 36 26.14 0.52 7.59
C PHE A 36 25.92 0.67 6.09
N ASP A 37 25.73 1.90 5.60
CA ASP A 37 25.51 2.17 4.17
C ASP A 37 26.71 1.74 3.31
N ASP A 38 27.93 1.97 3.81
CA ASP A 38 29.18 1.56 3.15
C ASP A 38 29.32 0.04 3.10
N LEU A 39 29.01 -0.65 4.21
CA LEU A 39 28.97 -2.11 4.26
C LEU A 39 27.92 -2.67 3.28
N ALA A 40 26.72 -2.08 3.27
CA ALA A 40 25.65 -2.54 2.39
C ALA A 40 26.06 -2.46 0.92
N LYS A 41 26.66 -1.33 0.51
CA LYS A 41 27.15 -1.14 -0.86
C LYS A 41 28.32 -2.06 -1.20
N THR A 42 29.29 -2.19 -0.30
CA THR A 42 30.52 -2.96 -0.58
C THR A 42 30.26 -4.46 -0.71
N TYR A 43 29.29 -4.99 0.03
CA TYR A 43 29.00 -6.43 0.07
C TYR A 43 27.74 -6.84 -0.69
N GLY A 44 27.16 -5.92 -1.47
CA GLY A 44 25.92 -6.17 -2.23
C GLY A 44 24.78 -6.60 -1.31
N LEU A 45 24.55 -5.83 -0.25
CA LEU A 45 23.46 -6.06 0.68
C LEU A 45 22.31 -5.11 0.38
N ILE A 46 21.10 -5.64 0.47
CA ILE A 46 19.86 -4.87 0.47
C ILE A 46 19.25 -4.97 1.86
N TRP A 47 18.52 -3.93 2.27
CA TRP A 47 17.93 -3.89 3.59
C TRP A 47 16.54 -3.25 3.55
N TYR A 48 15.70 -3.64 4.50
CA TYR A 48 14.35 -3.12 4.64
C TYR A 48 14.04 -2.92 6.12
N TYR A 49 13.52 -1.75 6.47
CA TYR A 49 13.08 -1.43 7.82
C TYR A 49 11.56 -1.38 7.83
N ASP A 50 10.92 -2.25 8.63
CA ASP A 50 9.44 -2.32 8.68
C ASP A 50 8.82 -1.41 9.76
N GLY A 51 9.61 -0.50 10.33
CA GLY A 51 9.18 0.38 11.43
C GLY A 51 9.58 -0.14 12.81
N GLU A 52 9.93 -1.41 12.94
CA GLU A 52 10.35 -2.03 14.20
C GLU A 52 11.71 -2.73 14.07
N THR A 53 11.92 -3.50 13.01
CA THR A 53 13.12 -4.32 12.81
C THR A 53 13.77 -4.02 11.48
N LEU A 54 15.09 -3.94 11.48
CA LEU A 54 15.91 -3.85 10.28
C LEU A 54 16.21 -5.26 9.76
N TYR A 55 15.80 -5.55 8.54
CA TYR A 55 16.09 -6.82 7.87
C TYR A 55 17.16 -6.60 6.82
N VAL A 56 18.19 -7.45 6.82
CA VAL A 56 19.32 -7.36 5.88
C VAL A 56 19.47 -8.66 5.09
N TYR A 57 19.60 -8.53 3.78
CA TYR A 57 19.69 -9.62 2.81
C TYR A 57 20.84 -9.35 1.84
N LYS A 58 21.23 -10.37 1.09
CA LYS A 58 22.02 -10.22 -0.13
C LYS A 58 21.15 -9.68 -1.28
N GLU A 59 21.77 -8.95 -2.19
CA GLU A 59 21.10 -8.42 -3.38
C GLU A 59 20.53 -9.54 -4.28
N ASP A 60 21.17 -10.72 -4.32
CA ASP A 60 20.69 -11.88 -5.06
C ASP A 60 19.45 -12.55 -4.43
N GLU A 61 19.10 -12.20 -3.20
CA GLU A 61 17.87 -12.61 -2.52
C GLU A 61 16.67 -11.71 -2.88
N ALA A 62 16.87 -10.67 -3.71
CA ALA A 62 15.78 -9.82 -4.16
C ALA A 62 14.73 -10.63 -4.95
N GLN A 63 13.49 -10.58 -4.49
CA GLN A 63 12.35 -11.21 -5.11
C GLN A 63 11.54 -10.19 -5.92
N ARG A 64 10.84 -10.69 -6.94
CA ARG A 64 9.87 -9.90 -7.70
C ARG A 64 8.47 -10.21 -7.20
N GLY A 65 7.65 -9.18 -7.07
CA GLY A 65 6.24 -9.28 -6.72
C GLY A 65 5.36 -8.57 -7.74
N SER A 66 4.13 -9.04 -7.86
CA SER A 66 3.08 -8.39 -8.64
C SER A 66 1.73 -8.53 -7.97
N ILE A 67 0.93 -7.48 -7.97
CA ILE A 67 -0.39 -7.45 -7.35
C ILE A 67 -1.39 -6.82 -8.30
N SER A 68 -2.48 -7.54 -8.58
CA SER A 68 -3.68 -6.99 -9.21
C SER A 68 -4.68 -6.64 -8.12
N LEU A 69 -5.31 -5.47 -8.22
CA LEU A 69 -6.22 -4.95 -7.19
C LEU A 69 -7.65 -4.83 -7.75
N GLU A 70 -8.59 -5.63 -7.30
CA GLU A 70 -9.96 -5.63 -7.85
C GLU A 70 -10.83 -4.49 -7.28
N LYS A 71 -10.64 -4.17 -6.00
CA LYS A 71 -11.54 -3.29 -5.24
C LYS A 71 -11.02 -1.87 -5.05
N MET A 72 -9.75 -1.64 -5.38
CA MET A 72 -9.05 -0.37 -5.14
C MET A 72 -8.18 -0.02 -6.34
N LYS A 73 -7.99 1.28 -6.59
CA LYS A 73 -7.08 1.70 -7.66
C LYS A 73 -5.61 1.56 -7.21
N PRO A 74 -4.69 1.11 -8.09
CA PRO A 74 -3.27 0.99 -7.80
C PRO A 74 -2.61 2.24 -7.22
N ARG A 75 -3.01 3.44 -7.68
CA ARG A 75 -2.53 4.71 -7.11
C ARG A 75 -3.00 4.96 -5.67
N GLU A 76 -4.23 4.58 -5.36
CA GLU A 76 -4.76 4.73 -4.00
C GLU A 76 -4.02 3.77 -3.05
N PHE A 77 -3.76 2.53 -3.49
CA PHE A 77 -2.98 1.55 -2.75
C PHE A 77 -1.54 2.04 -2.50
N THR A 78 -0.88 2.55 -3.56
CA THR A 78 0.46 3.15 -3.46
C THR A 78 0.50 4.25 -2.41
N THR A 79 -0.42 5.22 -2.49
CA THR A 79 -0.54 6.32 -1.51
C THR A 79 -0.73 5.79 -0.08
N ALA A 80 -1.49 4.72 0.10
CA ALA A 80 -1.69 4.13 1.42
C ALA A 80 -0.39 3.52 1.98
N LEU A 81 0.36 2.78 1.16
CA LEU A 81 1.63 2.19 1.56
C LEU A 81 2.71 3.24 1.89
N GLU A 82 2.77 4.34 1.13
CA GLU A 82 3.67 5.47 1.41
C GLU A 82 3.38 6.06 2.80
N ARG A 83 2.09 6.27 3.11
CA ARG A 83 1.66 6.83 4.40
C ARG A 83 1.92 5.90 5.58
N LEU A 84 1.90 4.60 5.34
CA LEU A 84 2.22 3.59 6.35
C LEU A 84 3.73 3.34 6.51
N GLY A 85 4.57 3.97 5.67
CA GLY A 85 6.02 3.78 5.69
C GLY A 85 6.45 2.41 5.18
N ILE A 86 5.58 1.69 4.46
CA ILE A 86 5.88 0.35 3.90
C ILE A 86 6.72 0.50 2.63
N LEU A 87 6.44 1.52 1.82
CA LEU A 87 7.20 1.80 0.61
C LEU A 87 8.56 2.40 0.92
N ASP A 88 9.57 1.82 0.30
CA ASP A 88 10.96 2.30 0.36
C ASP A 88 11.42 2.61 -1.07
N GLY A 89 11.95 3.82 -1.27
CA GLY A 89 12.41 4.29 -2.58
C GLY A 89 13.65 3.56 -3.10
N GLN A 90 14.27 2.71 -2.30
CA GLN A 90 15.37 1.83 -2.71
C GLN A 90 14.91 0.70 -3.65
N PHE A 91 13.61 0.42 -3.70
CA PHE A 91 13.04 -0.69 -4.44
C PHE A 91 12.25 -0.24 -5.67
N HIS A 92 12.24 -1.05 -6.72
CA HIS A 92 11.45 -0.76 -7.92
C HIS A 92 9.97 -0.86 -7.58
N TRP A 93 9.21 0.17 -7.96
CA TRP A 93 7.77 0.24 -7.81
C TRP A 93 7.15 0.81 -9.08
N GLU A 94 6.37 -0.01 -9.77
CA GLU A 94 5.78 0.34 -11.05
C GLU A 94 4.29 0.05 -11.06
N VAL A 95 3.51 1.07 -11.42
CA VAL A 95 2.06 1.02 -11.45
C VAL A 95 1.59 1.02 -12.90
N SER A 96 0.95 -0.07 -13.32
CA SER A 96 0.18 -0.13 -14.59
C SER A 96 -1.29 0.14 -14.30
N GLU A 97 -1.76 1.32 -14.68
CA GLU A 97 -3.19 1.65 -14.62
C GLU A 97 -4.01 0.95 -15.71
N ILE A 98 -3.37 0.59 -16.82
CA ILE A 98 -4.02 -0.09 -17.95
C ILE A 98 -4.44 -1.49 -17.54
N ASP A 99 -3.52 -2.21 -16.89
CA ASP A 99 -3.73 -3.60 -16.47
C ASP A 99 -4.21 -3.69 -15.02
N ASN A 100 -4.37 -2.54 -14.36
CA ASN A 100 -4.75 -2.43 -12.96
C ASN A 100 -3.85 -3.28 -12.03
N MET A 101 -2.55 -3.21 -12.30
CA MET A 101 -1.54 -4.08 -11.71
C MET A 101 -0.33 -3.28 -11.24
N ILE A 102 0.31 -3.76 -10.19
CA ILE A 102 1.53 -3.18 -9.62
C ILE A 102 2.62 -4.22 -9.70
N TYR A 103 3.79 -3.80 -10.15
CA TYR A 103 5.01 -4.61 -10.20
C TYR A 103 6.05 -4.00 -9.28
N PHE A 104 6.75 -4.86 -8.53
CA PHE A 104 7.79 -4.41 -7.63
C PHE A 104 8.86 -5.47 -7.43
N ASN A 105 10.01 -5.05 -6.90
CA ASN A 105 11.06 -5.97 -6.47
C ASN A 105 11.56 -5.58 -5.08
N GLY A 106 12.20 -6.50 -4.37
CA GLY A 106 12.77 -6.20 -3.07
C GLY A 106 13.01 -7.44 -2.23
N PRO A 107 13.47 -7.28 -0.98
CA PRO A 107 13.68 -8.40 -0.08
C PRO A 107 12.37 -9.09 0.30
N GLU A 108 12.45 -10.36 0.67
CA GLU A 108 11.29 -11.21 1.02
C GLU A 108 10.33 -10.52 2.01
N ARG A 109 10.87 -9.82 3.02
CA ARG A 109 10.06 -9.11 4.02
C ARG A 109 9.26 -7.95 3.42
N PHE A 110 9.85 -7.17 2.53
CA PHE A 110 9.16 -6.08 1.82
C PHE A 110 8.04 -6.66 0.95
N VAL A 111 8.35 -7.68 0.15
CA VAL A 111 7.38 -8.32 -0.73
C VAL A 111 6.19 -8.88 0.06
N SER A 112 6.46 -9.54 1.18
CA SER A 112 5.44 -10.08 2.07
C SER A 112 4.57 -8.98 2.67
N ALA A 113 5.16 -7.89 3.15
CA ALA A 113 4.43 -6.75 3.74
C ALA A 113 3.47 -6.11 2.72
N VAL A 114 3.92 -5.91 1.49
CA VAL A 114 3.07 -5.36 0.41
C VAL A 114 1.91 -6.32 0.10
N LEU A 115 2.17 -7.63 -0.01
CA LEU A 115 1.14 -8.64 -0.28
C LEU A 115 0.09 -8.74 0.83
N ASP A 116 0.53 -8.73 2.09
CA ASP A 116 -0.37 -8.80 3.24
C ASP A 116 -1.24 -7.55 3.35
N MET A 117 -0.66 -6.37 3.07
CA MET A 117 -1.42 -5.12 3.05
C MET A 117 -2.44 -5.08 1.90
N ALA A 118 -2.08 -5.58 0.72
CA ALA A 118 -3.01 -5.71 -0.40
C ALA A 118 -4.22 -6.56 -0.01
N LYS A 119 -3.99 -7.77 0.54
CA LYS A 119 -5.07 -8.64 1.04
C LYS A 119 -5.93 -7.94 2.09
N LEU A 120 -5.31 -7.25 3.04
CA LEU A 120 -6.02 -6.54 4.10
C LEU A 120 -6.93 -5.44 3.52
N MET A 121 -6.40 -4.60 2.63
CA MET A 121 -7.15 -3.49 2.02
C MET A 121 -8.24 -3.97 1.06
N GLU A 122 -8.01 -5.05 0.33
CA GLU A 122 -9.03 -5.67 -0.52
C GLU A 122 -10.13 -6.36 0.30
N ASN A 123 -9.80 -6.96 1.44
CA ASN A 123 -10.81 -7.55 2.33
C ASN A 123 -11.58 -6.50 3.13
N GLN A 124 -10.94 -5.39 3.47
CA GLN A 124 -11.55 -4.29 4.23
C GLN A 124 -12.28 -3.27 3.38
N SER A 125 -12.07 -3.25 2.05
CA SER A 125 -12.87 -2.43 1.14
C SER A 125 -14.33 -2.87 1.24
N PRO A 126 -15.19 -2.13 1.97
CA PRO A 126 -16.60 -2.44 1.96
C PRO A 126 -17.04 -2.18 0.53
N GLN A 127 -17.89 -3.05 -0.04
CA GLN A 127 -18.70 -2.63 -1.17
C GLN A 127 -19.28 -1.27 -0.79
N ARG A 128 -18.89 -0.20 -1.50
CA ARG A 128 -19.48 1.13 -1.32
C ARG A 128 -20.98 0.91 -1.47
N THR A 129 -21.69 0.83 -0.35
CA THR A 129 -23.12 0.64 -0.35
C THR A 129 -23.68 1.97 -0.81
N GLN A 130 -23.91 2.10 -2.12
CA GLN A 130 -24.57 3.27 -2.68
C GLN A 130 -25.98 3.30 -2.11
N ILE A 131 -26.25 4.24 -1.21
CA ILE A 131 -27.58 4.48 -0.68
C ILE A 131 -28.27 5.42 -1.66
N TYR A 132 -29.16 4.88 -2.47
CA TYR A 132 -30.05 5.65 -3.35
C TYR A 132 -31.13 6.33 -2.50
N LYS A 133 -31.28 7.65 -2.65
CA LYS A 133 -32.33 8.45 -2.00
C LYS A 133 -33.35 8.91 -3.04
N TRP A 134 -34.64 8.73 -2.78
CA TRP A 134 -35.71 9.28 -3.63
C TRP A 134 -36.93 9.68 -2.82
N VAL A 135 -37.78 10.52 -3.43
CA VAL A 135 -39.07 10.95 -2.87
C VAL A 135 -40.20 10.27 -3.64
N ASP A 136 -41.13 9.62 -2.94
CA ASP A 136 -42.30 9.01 -3.56
C ASP A 136 -43.38 10.06 -3.91
N ALA A 137 -44.40 9.67 -4.68
CA ALA A 137 -45.50 10.55 -5.07
C ALA A 137 -46.35 11.06 -3.88
N LYS A 138 -46.11 10.56 -2.67
CA LYS A 138 -46.77 10.95 -1.42
C LYS A 138 -45.86 11.83 -0.54
N GLY A 139 -44.73 12.29 -1.08
CA GLY A 139 -43.80 13.19 -0.39
C GLY A 139 -42.91 12.52 0.66
N ARG A 140 -42.80 11.18 0.67
CA ARG A 140 -41.98 10.46 1.65
C ARG A 140 -40.58 10.19 1.09
N VAL A 141 -39.56 10.44 1.91
CA VAL A 141 -38.16 10.15 1.59
C VAL A 141 -37.85 8.69 1.85
N ASN A 142 -37.26 7.99 0.87
CA ASN A 142 -36.87 6.59 0.95
C ASN A 142 -35.36 6.44 0.67
N TYR A 143 -34.74 5.42 1.27
CA TYR A 143 -33.32 5.08 1.15
C TYR A 143 -33.17 3.58 0.82
N SER A 144 -32.36 3.20 -0.17
CA SER A 144 -32.09 1.78 -0.50
C SER A 144 -30.64 1.56 -0.91
N ASN A 145 -30.11 0.40 -0.54
CA ASN A 145 -28.80 -0.11 -0.97
C ASN A 145 -28.84 -0.90 -2.29
N GLU A 146 -30.04 -1.17 -2.84
CA GLU A 146 -30.25 -1.84 -4.12
C GLU A 146 -30.89 -0.89 -5.14
N LYS A 147 -30.47 -1.00 -6.40
CA LYS A 147 -30.98 -0.19 -7.52
C LYS A 147 -32.47 -0.52 -7.75
N PRO A 148 -33.42 0.42 -7.55
CA PRO A 148 -34.84 0.09 -7.63
C PRO A 148 -35.23 -0.33 -9.04
N VAL A 149 -35.76 -1.53 -9.21
CA VAL A 149 -36.16 -2.10 -10.53
C VAL A 149 -37.45 -1.45 -11.09
N GLN A 150 -38.01 -0.43 -10.43
CA GLN A 150 -39.38 0.06 -10.68
C GLN A 150 -39.53 1.41 -11.41
N THR A 151 -38.51 1.95 -12.08
CA THR A 151 -38.67 3.19 -12.88
C THR A 151 -38.39 3.00 -14.37
N LEU A 152 -38.94 1.94 -14.97
CA LEU A 152 -39.32 1.96 -16.38
C LEU A 152 -40.64 2.74 -16.52
N GLN A 153 -40.58 4.07 -16.44
CA GLN A 153 -41.59 4.95 -17.04
C GLN A 153 -41.08 6.40 -17.10
N ALA A 154 -40.74 6.80 -18.33
CA ALA A 154 -40.69 8.15 -18.89
C ALA A 154 -39.88 9.23 -18.14
N GLY A 155 -38.68 9.50 -18.67
CA GLY A 155 -38.06 10.83 -18.73
C GLY A 155 -37.69 11.49 -17.41
N THR A 156 -36.42 11.39 -16.99
CA THR A 156 -35.87 12.30 -15.97
C THR A 156 -34.35 12.44 -16.12
N ASP A 157 -33.88 13.68 -16.24
CA ASP A 157 -32.48 14.11 -16.32
C ASP A 157 -31.78 14.00 -14.96
N ILE A 158 -30.49 13.67 -14.96
CA ILE A 158 -29.69 13.44 -13.75
C ILE A 158 -28.79 14.66 -13.54
N THR A 159 -28.97 15.45 -12.46
CA THR A 159 -28.02 16.50 -12.07
C THR A 159 -27.53 16.31 -10.63
N THR A 160 -26.22 16.40 -10.45
CA THR A 160 -25.52 16.14 -9.18
C THR A 160 -25.31 17.45 -8.44
N GLN A 161 -25.93 17.64 -7.28
CA GLN A 161 -25.52 18.68 -6.34
C GLN A 161 -25.26 18.07 -4.96
N GLU A 162 -24.01 18.28 -4.52
CA GLU A 162 -23.45 18.13 -3.17
C GLU A 162 -22.79 16.80 -2.76
N ARG A 163 -21.48 16.89 -2.55
CA ARG A 163 -20.58 15.87 -2.01
C ARG A 163 -20.38 16.13 -0.52
N PHE A 164 -20.58 15.11 0.33
CA PHE A 164 -20.14 15.11 1.73
C PHE A 164 -19.00 14.09 1.93
N PRO A 165 -18.11 14.28 2.92
CA PRO A 165 -16.93 13.44 3.06
C PRO A 165 -17.33 12.01 3.48
N GLY A 166 -17.07 11.04 2.61
CA GLY A 166 -17.32 9.61 2.85
C GLY A 166 -18.59 9.04 2.22
N PHE A 167 -19.44 9.87 1.60
CA PHE A 167 -20.66 9.42 0.90
C PHE A 167 -20.93 10.30 -0.33
N ASP A 168 -21.19 9.68 -1.49
CA ASP A 168 -21.78 10.37 -2.65
C ASP A 168 -23.31 10.29 -2.50
N VAL A 169 -23.97 11.43 -2.31
CA VAL A 169 -25.44 11.55 -2.29
C VAL A 169 -25.89 11.99 -3.68
N VAL A 170 -26.80 11.23 -4.29
CA VAL A 170 -27.40 11.57 -5.60
C VAL A 170 -28.89 11.79 -5.37
N ASP A 171 -29.35 13.05 -5.51
CA ASP A 171 -30.77 13.39 -5.42
C ASP A 171 -31.48 13.13 -6.76
N VAL A 172 -32.60 12.42 -6.70
CA VAL A 172 -33.50 12.18 -7.84
C VAL A 172 -34.70 13.11 -7.70
N ILE A 173 -34.77 14.16 -8.52
CA ILE A 173 -35.91 15.09 -8.55
C ILE A 173 -36.79 14.76 -9.75
N LYS A 174 -38.08 14.47 -9.52
CA LYS A 174 -39.10 14.43 -10.57
C LYS A 174 -39.61 15.84 -10.86
N ARG A 175 -39.84 16.12 -12.14
CA ARG A 175 -40.58 17.31 -12.60
C ARG A 175 -42.05 17.22 -12.20
#